data_AF-A0A3P1Y241-F1
#
_entry.id   AF-A0A3P1Y241-F1
#
_cell.length_a   1.000
_cell.length_b   1.000
_cell.length_c   1.000
_cell.angle_alpha   90.00
_cell.angle_beta   90.00
_cell.angle_gamma   90.00
#
_symmetry.space_group_name_H-M   'P 1'
#
loop_
_entity.id
_entity.type
_entity.pdbx_description
1 polymer ?
#
loop_
_entity_poly.entity_id
_entity_poly.type
_entity_poly.pdbx_seq_one_letter_code
_entity_poly.pdbx_strand_id
1 'polypeptide(L)'
;EFLHALSNGMVSFMSLMGVCESHLAMQILTKALAAYGVKGNAEAFLKAKEKNDVAGMLEAGLNIALDIITLFSSCFDGDTPVATETGFKRIDEIRAGDRVWSYNIETGERALKAVKEVFVRENDELLHIETSRGVVDATTSHPFYVVGKGWVAAGDLSVGDSIHAISGDAGIVTGLRLEKLDKPIPVYNLEVEDFHSYFVGSGVLVHNRCVVKENDVKIEYYPGDHDPLHFHVYGKGRMSKIDISGNPLKGYNLTAQQRKVVKKHLDDLLKFIAGQ
;
A
#
# COMPACT_ATOMS: atom_id res chain seq x y z
N GLU A 1 -8.53 -29.68 -21.35
CA GLU A 1 -9.70 -28.77 -21.27
C GLU A 1 -9.79 -28.03 -19.93
N PHE A 2 -9.77 -28.70 -18.78
CA PHE A 2 -9.88 -28.05 -17.45
C PHE A 2 -8.79 -26.99 -17.17
N LEU A 3 -7.51 -27.30 -17.40
CA LEU A 3 -6.41 -26.34 -17.22
C LEU A 3 -6.50 -25.15 -18.18
N HIS A 4 -7.00 -25.37 -19.40
CA HIS A 4 -7.25 -24.28 -20.35
C HIS A 4 -8.39 -23.38 -19.90
N ALA A 5 -9.47 -23.93 -19.32
CA ALA A 5 -10.57 -23.15 -18.79
C ALA A 5 -10.16 -22.32 -17.57
N LEU A 6 -9.36 -22.89 -16.67
CA LEU A 6 -8.78 -22.19 -15.52
C LEU A 6 -7.82 -21.07 -15.95
N SER A 7 -6.92 -21.35 -16.90
CA SER A 7 -6.01 -20.35 -17.48
C SER A 7 -6.78 -19.23 -18.18
N ASN A 8 -7.81 -19.56 -18.95
CA ASN A 8 -8.69 -18.56 -19.58
C ASN A 8 -9.49 -17.74 -18.55
N GLY A 9 -9.82 -18.33 -17.41
CA GLY A 9 -10.42 -17.63 -16.26
C GLY A 9 -9.46 -16.63 -15.62
N MET A 10 -8.17 -17.00 -15.46
CA MET A 10 -7.13 -16.09 -14.98
C MET A 10 -6.78 -15.00 -15.99
N VAL A 11 -6.71 -15.33 -17.29
CA VAL A 11 -6.58 -14.33 -18.36
C VAL A 11 -7.79 -13.39 -18.35
N SER A 12 -9.00 -13.91 -18.17
CA SER A 12 -10.19 -13.07 -18.01
C SER A 12 -10.12 -12.20 -16.76
N PHE A 13 -9.67 -12.72 -15.61
CA PHE A 13 -9.46 -11.95 -14.38
C PHE A 13 -8.42 -10.83 -14.57
N MET A 14 -7.30 -11.12 -15.24
CA MET A 14 -6.29 -10.13 -15.61
C MET A 14 -6.79 -9.12 -16.67
N SER A 15 -7.62 -9.56 -17.61
CA SER A 15 -8.29 -8.68 -18.57
C SER A 15 -9.40 -7.83 -17.91
N LEU A 16 -10.07 -8.34 -16.87
CA LEU A 16 -11.04 -7.63 -16.04
C LEU A 16 -10.35 -6.56 -15.18
N MET A 17 -9.11 -6.82 -14.76
CA MET A 17 -8.16 -5.87 -14.15
C MET A 17 -7.56 -4.87 -15.15
N GLY A 18 -8.03 -4.84 -16.41
CA GLY A 18 -7.69 -3.80 -17.39
C GLY A 18 -6.33 -3.96 -18.07
N VAL A 19 -5.73 -5.16 -18.09
CA VAL A 19 -4.38 -5.39 -18.66
C VAL A 19 -4.35 -5.38 -20.21
N CYS A 20 -5.41 -4.93 -20.90
CA CYS A 20 -5.42 -4.88 -22.36
C CYS A 20 -4.88 -3.56 -22.94
N GLU A 21 -3.77 -3.70 -23.67
CA GLU A 21 -3.27 -2.91 -24.82
C GLU A 21 -2.66 -1.51 -24.65
N SER A 22 -2.56 -0.92 -23.46
CA SER A 22 -1.66 0.24 -23.33
C SER A 22 -0.25 -0.23 -22.92
N HIS A 23 0.72 0.01 -23.81
CA HIS A 23 2.16 -0.20 -23.55
C HIS A 23 2.61 0.39 -22.20
N LEU A 24 1.91 1.42 -21.73
CA LEU A 24 2.11 2.07 -20.44
C LEU A 24 1.59 1.25 -19.24
N ALA A 25 0.38 0.67 -19.30
CA ALA A 25 -0.13 -0.22 -18.24
C ALA A 25 0.74 -1.46 -18.07
N MET A 26 1.27 -1.98 -19.17
CA MET A 26 2.26 -3.05 -19.14
C MET A 26 3.56 -2.62 -18.46
N GLN A 27 4.13 -1.45 -18.80
CA GLN A 27 5.34 -0.93 -18.14
C GLN A 27 5.14 -0.60 -16.66
N ILE A 28 3.95 -0.13 -16.28
CA ILE A 28 3.57 0.18 -14.90
C ILE A 28 3.45 -1.11 -14.09
N LEU A 29 2.76 -2.12 -14.63
CA LEU A 29 2.68 -3.46 -14.05
C LEU A 29 4.09 -4.07 -13.91
N THR A 30 4.95 -4.01 -14.93
CA THR A 30 6.32 -4.54 -14.82
C THR A 30 7.15 -3.83 -13.74
N LYS A 31 6.91 -2.53 -13.47
CA LYS A 31 7.64 -1.76 -12.44
C LYS A 31 7.09 -1.98 -11.02
N ALA A 32 5.77 -2.04 -10.86
CA ALA A 32 5.12 -2.40 -9.60
C ALA A 32 5.53 -3.81 -9.16
N LEU A 33 5.52 -4.75 -10.11
CA LEU A 33 5.93 -6.12 -9.88
C LEU A 33 7.46 -6.23 -9.69
N ALA A 34 8.27 -5.31 -10.21
CA ALA A 34 9.72 -5.23 -9.95
C ALA A 34 10.09 -4.79 -8.53
N ALA A 35 9.23 -4.04 -7.85
CA ALA A 35 9.46 -3.66 -6.46
C ALA A 35 9.24 -4.82 -5.49
N TYR A 36 8.28 -5.70 -5.78
CA TYR A 36 7.84 -6.80 -4.90
C TYR A 36 8.34 -8.20 -5.33
N GLY A 37 9.34 -8.30 -6.21
CA GLY A 37 9.82 -9.59 -6.75
C GLY A 37 8.88 -10.29 -7.75
N VAL A 38 7.64 -9.81 -7.91
CA VAL A 38 6.62 -10.31 -8.84
C VAL A 38 6.99 -10.14 -10.31
N LYS A 39 8.03 -9.35 -10.63
CA LYS A 39 8.55 -9.19 -12.00
C LYS A 39 8.89 -10.55 -12.61
N GLY A 40 9.43 -11.46 -11.80
CA GLY A 40 9.67 -12.83 -12.21
C GLY A 40 8.37 -13.55 -12.59
N ASN A 41 7.33 -13.42 -11.78
CA ASN A 41 6.03 -14.07 -12.01
C ASN A 41 5.26 -13.45 -13.19
N ALA A 42 5.22 -12.13 -13.35
CA ALA A 42 4.59 -11.53 -14.53
C ALA A 42 5.38 -11.71 -15.83
N GLU A 43 6.72 -11.65 -15.79
CA GLU A 43 7.54 -12.02 -16.94
C GLU A 43 7.37 -13.51 -17.28
N ALA A 44 7.25 -14.38 -16.27
CA ALA A 44 6.92 -15.79 -16.46
C ALA A 44 5.53 -15.97 -17.06
N PHE A 45 4.53 -15.23 -16.59
CA PHE A 45 3.17 -15.27 -17.13
C PHE A 45 3.14 -14.86 -18.60
N LEU A 46 3.83 -13.77 -18.96
CA LEU A 46 3.89 -13.27 -20.33
C LEU A 46 4.68 -14.21 -21.25
N LYS A 47 5.82 -14.74 -20.80
CA LYS A 47 6.58 -15.78 -21.53
C LYS A 47 5.76 -17.04 -21.73
N ALA A 48 4.99 -17.45 -20.71
CA ALA A 48 4.13 -18.60 -20.80
C ALA A 48 3.00 -18.36 -21.81
N LYS A 49 2.41 -17.16 -21.81
CA LYS A 49 1.41 -16.74 -22.81
C LYS A 49 1.97 -16.74 -24.23
N GLU A 50 3.16 -16.18 -24.46
CA GLU A 50 3.82 -16.19 -25.79
C GLU A 50 4.07 -17.61 -26.31
N LYS A 51 4.35 -18.55 -25.41
CA LYS A 51 4.60 -19.96 -25.73
C LYS A 51 3.34 -20.82 -25.79
N ASN A 52 2.15 -20.27 -25.54
CA ASN A 52 0.93 -21.04 -25.27
C ASN A 52 1.11 -22.12 -24.17
N ASP A 53 1.99 -21.85 -23.20
CA ASP A 53 2.21 -22.70 -22.03
C ASP A 53 1.16 -22.41 -20.95
N VAL A 54 0.08 -23.17 -21.00
CA VAL A 54 -1.10 -23.01 -20.16
C VAL A 54 -0.80 -23.30 -18.69
N ALA A 55 0.12 -24.21 -18.40
CA ALA A 55 0.53 -24.54 -17.04
C ALA A 55 1.37 -23.41 -16.44
N GLY A 56 2.34 -22.89 -17.19
CA GLY A 56 3.15 -21.74 -16.77
C GLY A 56 2.32 -20.47 -16.55
N MET A 57 1.27 -20.24 -17.34
CA MET A 57 0.33 -19.14 -17.11
C MET A 57 -0.45 -19.32 -15.81
N LEU A 58 -0.89 -20.55 -15.51
CA LEU A 58 -1.66 -20.83 -14.30
C LEU A 58 -0.81 -20.68 -13.03
N GLU A 59 0.42 -21.17 -13.05
CA GLU A 59 1.35 -21.05 -11.93
C GLU A 59 1.72 -19.59 -11.67
N ALA A 60 2.13 -18.88 -12.73
CA ALA A 60 2.55 -17.50 -12.62
C ALA A 60 1.42 -16.55 -12.17
N GLY A 61 0.20 -16.74 -12.67
CA GLY A 61 -0.92 -15.89 -12.26
C GLY A 61 -1.49 -16.24 -10.88
N LEU A 62 -1.32 -17.47 -10.38
CA LEU A 62 -1.62 -17.81 -8.99
C LEU A 62 -0.65 -17.08 -8.05
N ASN A 63 0.65 -17.07 -8.39
CA ASN A 63 1.64 -16.31 -7.63
C ASN A 63 1.33 -14.80 -7.63
N ILE A 64 0.92 -14.22 -8.76
CA ILE A 64 0.46 -12.82 -8.81
C ILE A 64 -0.74 -12.56 -7.89
N ALA A 65 -1.71 -13.49 -7.83
CA ALA A 65 -2.87 -13.34 -6.95
C ALA A 65 -2.48 -13.43 -5.46
N LEU A 66 -1.55 -14.31 -5.10
CA LEU A 66 -0.95 -14.38 -3.77
C LEU A 66 -0.21 -13.08 -3.42
N ASP A 67 0.58 -12.55 -4.35
CA ASP A 67 1.32 -11.30 -4.19
C ASP A 67 0.37 -10.09 -4.00
N ILE A 68 -0.84 -10.11 -4.57
CA ILE A 68 -1.86 -9.07 -4.33
C ILE A 68 -2.54 -9.22 -2.96
N ILE A 69 -2.68 -10.45 -2.46
CA ILE A 69 -3.29 -10.70 -1.15
C ILE A 69 -2.36 -10.22 -0.02
N THR A 70 -1.04 -10.40 -0.18
CA THR A 70 -0.04 -10.02 0.84
C THR A 70 0.07 -8.51 1.06
N LEU A 71 -0.26 -7.70 0.07
CA LEU A 71 -0.35 -6.24 0.14
C LEU A 71 -1.38 -5.76 1.19
N PHE A 72 -2.58 -6.36 1.20
CA PHE A 72 -3.62 -6.05 2.20
C PHE A 72 -3.31 -6.54 3.63
N SER A 73 -2.15 -7.13 3.87
CA SER A 73 -1.68 -7.61 5.18
C SER A 73 -0.71 -6.65 5.89
N SER A 74 -0.53 -5.42 5.41
CA SER A 74 0.32 -4.40 6.05
C SER A 74 -0.17 -4.05 7.46
N CYS A 75 0.47 -4.59 8.50
CA CYS A 75 0.06 -4.46 9.90
C CYS A 75 1.28 -4.51 10.84
N PHE A 76 1.08 -4.13 12.10
CA PHE A 76 2.05 -4.22 13.20
C PHE A 76 1.58 -5.16 14.29
N ASP A 77 2.49 -5.69 15.10
CA ASP A 77 2.14 -6.39 16.33
C ASP A 77 1.45 -5.43 17.33
N GLY A 78 0.67 -5.97 18.28
CA GLY A 78 -0.10 -5.16 19.23
C GLY A 78 0.73 -4.32 20.22
N ASP A 79 1.96 -4.74 20.53
CA ASP A 79 2.87 -4.04 21.44
C ASP A 79 3.56 -2.85 20.74
N THR A 80 3.51 -2.76 19.40
CA THR A 80 4.12 -1.67 18.64
C THR A 80 3.67 -0.31 19.16
N PRO A 81 4.60 0.56 19.62
CA PRO A 81 4.25 1.88 20.14
C PRO A 81 3.99 2.86 19.01
N VAL A 82 2.93 3.65 19.10
CA VAL A 82 2.55 4.72 18.18
C VAL A 82 2.80 6.06 18.84
N ALA A 83 3.40 7.01 18.13
CA ALA A 83 3.63 8.36 18.66
C ALA A 83 2.32 9.16 18.69
N THR A 84 1.81 9.44 19.90
CA THR A 84 0.56 10.18 20.14
C THR A 84 0.80 11.59 20.68
N GLU A 85 -0.28 12.38 20.82
CA GLU A 85 -0.27 13.69 21.47
C GLU A 85 0.33 13.66 22.89
N THR A 86 0.14 12.57 23.63
CA THR A 86 0.57 12.43 25.03
C THR A 86 1.80 11.52 25.22
N GLY A 87 2.52 11.21 24.14
CA GLY A 87 3.67 10.29 24.16
C GLY A 87 3.38 8.99 23.40
N PHE A 88 4.17 7.95 23.64
CA PHE A 88 3.97 6.66 22.96
C PHE A 88 2.85 5.84 23.61
N LYS A 89 1.99 5.24 22.79
CA LYS A 89 0.89 4.37 23.22
C LYS A 89 0.88 3.13 22.32
N ARG A 90 0.63 1.95 22.89
CA ARG A 90 0.58 0.69 22.11
C ARG A 90 -0.51 0.77 21.05
N ILE A 91 -0.26 0.20 19.87
CA ILE A 91 -1.20 0.26 18.75
C ILE A 91 -2.53 -0.45 19.07
N ASP A 92 -2.50 -1.50 19.89
CA ASP A 92 -3.69 -2.22 20.34
C ASP A 92 -4.55 -1.44 21.37
N GLU A 93 -4.02 -0.35 21.92
CA GLU A 93 -4.73 0.56 22.81
C GLU A 93 -5.26 1.80 22.07
N ILE A 94 -4.82 2.06 20.84
CA ILE A 94 -5.28 3.19 20.03
C ILE A 94 -6.75 3.01 19.66
N ARG A 95 -7.53 4.10 19.69
CA ARG A 95 -8.94 4.12 19.30
C ARG A 95 -9.19 5.23 18.28
N ALA A 96 -10.26 5.10 17.51
CA ALA A 96 -10.74 6.19 16.67
C ALA A 96 -11.00 7.44 17.52
N GLY A 97 -10.50 8.59 17.05
CA GLY A 97 -10.50 9.85 17.77
C GLY A 97 -9.19 10.16 18.51
N ASP A 98 -8.34 9.17 18.79
CA ASP A 98 -7.00 9.42 19.34
C ASP A 98 -6.17 10.26 18.35
N ARG A 99 -5.28 11.10 18.86
CA ARG A 99 -4.42 11.95 18.02
C ARG A 99 -3.01 11.40 17.94
N VAL A 100 -2.55 11.15 16.72
CA VAL A 100 -1.22 10.61 16.42
C VAL A 100 -0.39 11.60 15.63
N TRP A 101 0.93 11.58 15.84
CA TRP A 101 1.86 12.34 15.02
C TRP A 101 1.89 11.75 13.62
N SER A 102 1.72 12.63 12.64
CA SER A 102 1.67 12.29 11.23
C SER A 102 2.54 13.25 10.42
N TYR A 103 2.99 12.81 9.26
CA TYR A 103 3.91 13.57 8.41
C TYR A 103 3.48 13.56 6.95
N ASN A 104 3.38 14.74 6.38
CA ASN A 104 3.13 14.92 4.96
C ASN A 104 4.48 15.04 4.23
N ILE A 105 4.84 13.99 3.48
CA ILE A 105 6.12 13.92 2.76
C ILE A 105 6.26 14.96 1.64
N GLU A 106 5.14 15.47 1.10
CA GLU A 106 5.16 16.45 -0.01
C GLU A 106 5.46 17.86 0.49
N THR A 107 4.91 18.21 1.64
CA THR A 107 5.01 19.55 2.24
C THR A 107 6.09 19.64 3.32
N GLY A 108 6.51 18.49 3.87
CA GLY A 108 7.34 18.41 5.05
C GLY A 108 6.62 18.76 6.35
N GLU A 109 5.29 18.92 6.31
CA GLU A 109 4.49 19.27 7.49
C GLU A 109 4.36 18.07 8.43
N ARG A 110 4.71 18.27 9.71
CA ARG A 110 4.42 17.33 10.79
C ARG A 110 3.30 17.88 11.66
N ALA A 111 2.22 17.13 11.82
CA ALA A 111 1.06 17.56 12.60
C ALA A 111 0.37 16.40 13.33
N LEU A 112 -0.34 16.72 14.41
CA LEU A 112 -1.22 15.77 15.10
C LEU A 112 -2.53 15.61 14.34
N LYS A 113 -2.83 14.38 13.91
CA LYS A 113 -4.02 14.00 13.15
C LYS A 113 -4.85 12.98 13.91
N ALA A 114 -6.16 13.02 13.74
CA ALA A 114 -7.05 12.08 14.40
C ALA A 114 -7.00 10.72 13.69
N VAL A 115 -6.97 9.64 14.46
CA VAL A 115 -7.21 8.29 13.97
C VAL A 115 -8.69 8.18 13.60
N LYS A 116 -8.97 7.83 12.36
CA LYS A 116 -10.33 7.60 11.85
C LYS A 116 -10.81 6.18 12.13
N GLU A 117 -9.92 5.21 11.96
CA GLU A 117 -10.27 3.79 12.04
C GLU A 117 -9.06 2.97 12.48
N VAL A 118 -9.35 1.86 13.17
CA VAL A 118 -8.35 0.87 13.61
C VAL A 118 -8.73 -0.46 12.99
N PHE A 119 -7.84 -1.00 12.15
CA PHE A 119 -8.03 -2.32 11.55
C PHE A 119 -7.32 -3.36 12.40
N VAL A 120 -7.97 -4.52 12.58
CA VAL A 120 -7.42 -5.66 13.31
C VAL A 120 -7.54 -6.91 12.43
N ARG A 121 -6.45 -7.67 12.33
CA ARG A 121 -6.36 -8.93 11.56
C ARG A 121 -5.58 -9.96 12.36
N GLU A 122 -5.52 -11.19 11.87
CA GLU A 122 -4.64 -12.22 12.41
C GLU A 122 -3.49 -12.50 11.43
N ASN A 123 -2.29 -12.74 11.96
CA ASN A 123 -1.11 -13.06 11.18
C ASN A 123 -0.13 -13.90 12.00
N ASP A 124 0.55 -14.86 11.36
CA ASP A 124 1.51 -15.78 11.99
C ASP A 124 2.96 -15.59 11.50
N GLU A 125 3.25 -14.54 10.73
CA GLU A 125 4.61 -14.22 10.25
C GLU A 125 4.99 -12.76 10.55
N LEU A 126 5.99 -12.53 11.40
CA LEU A 126 6.49 -11.19 11.73
C LEU A 126 7.90 -10.98 11.21
N LEU A 127 8.15 -9.81 10.65
CA LEU A 127 9.50 -9.34 10.37
C LEU A 127 9.96 -8.42 11.51
N HIS A 128 10.98 -8.86 12.23
CA HIS A 128 11.68 -8.05 13.21
C HIS A 128 12.67 -7.14 12.49
N ILE A 129 12.45 -5.83 12.61
CA ILE A 129 13.27 -4.80 12.00
C ILE A 129 14.06 -4.13 13.13
N GLU A 130 15.34 -4.46 13.22
CA GLU A 130 16.25 -3.79 14.13
C GLU A 130 16.73 -2.48 13.49
N THR A 131 16.62 -1.39 14.23
CA THR A 131 17.15 -0.09 13.82
C THR A 131 18.08 0.47 14.89
N SER A 132 18.89 1.46 14.52
CA SER A 132 19.72 2.24 15.45
C SER A 132 18.92 2.94 16.56
N ARG A 133 17.59 2.94 16.48
CA ARG A 133 16.68 3.60 17.42
C ARG A 133 15.83 2.63 18.23
N GLY A 134 15.82 1.34 17.87
CA GLY A 134 14.97 0.33 18.50
C GLY A 134 14.48 -0.72 17.50
N VAL A 135 13.64 -1.63 17.98
CA VAL A 135 13.04 -2.71 17.19
C VAL A 135 11.61 -2.35 16.82
N VAL A 136 11.19 -2.72 15.62
CA VAL A 136 9.81 -2.64 15.14
C VAL A 136 9.44 -3.98 14.52
N ASP A 137 8.32 -4.55 14.93
CA ASP A 137 7.82 -5.80 14.37
C ASP A 137 6.63 -5.48 13.45
N ALA A 138 6.78 -5.85 12.18
CA ALA A 138 5.81 -5.55 11.14
C ALA A 138 5.60 -6.75 10.23
N THR A 139 4.51 -6.75 9.48
CA THR A 139 4.38 -7.67 8.34
C THR A 139 5.34 -7.25 7.22
N THR A 140 5.78 -8.21 6.42
CA THR A 140 6.76 -7.98 5.34
C THR A 140 6.30 -6.95 4.30
N SER A 141 5.00 -6.77 4.13
CA SER A 141 4.43 -5.79 3.19
C SER A 141 4.36 -4.37 3.74
N HIS A 142 4.54 -4.15 5.05
CA HIS A 142 4.28 -2.82 5.62
C HIS A 142 5.25 -1.76 5.09
N PRO A 143 4.78 -0.61 4.55
CA PRO A 143 5.63 0.39 3.93
C PRO A 143 6.33 1.30 4.96
N PHE A 144 7.65 1.39 4.86
CA PHE A 144 8.51 2.32 5.60
C PHE A 144 9.06 3.41 4.66
N TYR A 145 9.16 4.65 5.14
CA TYR A 145 9.74 5.73 4.34
C TYR A 145 11.28 5.75 4.46
N VAL A 146 11.98 5.28 3.42
CA VAL A 146 13.43 5.29 3.34
C VAL A 146 13.91 6.56 2.63
N VAL A 147 14.75 7.34 3.31
CA VAL A 147 15.35 8.58 2.80
C VAL A 147 16.11 8.30 1.50
N GLY A 148 15.72 9.00 0.44
CA GLY A 148 16.31 8.85 -0.89
C GLY A 148 15.77 7.68 -1.73
N LYS A 149 14.96 6.79 -1.15
CA LYS A 149 14.29 5.68 -1.87
C LYS A 149 12.77 5.80 -1.92
N GLY A 150 12.16 6.54 -0.99
CA GLY A 150 10.70 6.64 -0.85
C GLY A 150 10.12 5.50 -0.01
N TRP A 151 8.88 5.12 -0.28
CA TRP A 151 8.23 4.01 0.40
C TRP A 151 8.82 2.67 -0.04
N VAL A 152 9.29 1.88 0.93
CA VAL A 152 9.88 0.55 0.74
C VAL A 152 9.14 -0.42 1.65
N ALA A 153 8.72 -1.57 1.14
CA ALA A 153 8.11 -2.61 1.94
C ALA A 153 9.11 -3.16 2.97
N ALA A 154 8.63 -3.54 4.15
CA ALA A 154 9.46 -4.00 5.25
C ALA A 154 10.40 -5.15 4.85
N GLY A 155 9.90 -6.12 4.07
CA GLY A 155 10.66 -7.27 3.57
C GLY A 155 11.74 -6.93 2.54
N ASP A 156 11.66 -5.76 1.92
CA ASP A 156 12.62 -5.26 0.93
C ASP A 156 13.63 -4.27 1.54
N LEU A 157 13.51 -3.98 2.84
CA LEU A 157 14.51 -3.18 3.55
C LEU A 157 15.87 -3.87 3.48
N SER A 158 16.93 -3.06 3.46
CA SER A 158 18.30 -3.55 3.53
C SER A 158 18.99 -2.96 4.76
N VAL A 159 19.89 -3.73 5.37
CA VAL A 159 20.80 -3.21 6.40
C VAL A 159 21.55 -2.00 5.83
N GLY A 160 21.54 -0.90 6.58
CA GLY A 160 22.05 0.41 6.16
C GLY A 160 21.00 1.39 5.62
N ASP A 161 19.77 0.93 5.35
CA ASP A 161 18.70 1.83 4.93
C ASP A 161 18.35 2.84 6.02
N SER A 162 18.14 4.10 5.60
CA SER A 162 17.85 5.23 6.47
C SER A 162 16.36 5.51 6.49
N ILE A 163 15.64 5.09 7.53
CA ILE A 163 14.20 5.28 7.67
C ILE A 163 13.92 6.63 8.34
N HIS A 164 13.03 7.44 7.77
CA HIS A 164 12.71 8.76 8.31
C HIS A 164 12.10 8.67 9.71
N ALA A 165 12.65 9.43 10.65
CA ALA A 165 12.24 9.41 12.06
C ALA A 165 11.51 10.69 12.49
N ILE A 166 10.72 10.60 13.55
CA ILE A 166 9.92 11.69 14.10
C ILE A 166 10.78 12.85 14.62
N SER A 167 12.05 12.62 14.95
CA SER A 167 13.01 13.68 15.28
C SER A 167 13.44 14.52 14.07
N GLY A 168 13.14 14.05 12.85
CA GLY A 168 13.55 14.67 11.58
C GLY A 168 14.88 14.14 11.02
N ASP A 169 15.59 13.31 11.78
CA ASP A 169 16.74 12.51 11.34
C ASP A 169 16.28 11.14 10.79
N ALA A 170 17.18 10.15 10.75
CA ALA A 170 16.87 8.80 10.29
C ALA A 170 17.23 7.72 11.34
N GLY A 171 16.44 6.67 11.39
CA GLY A 171 16.81 5.39 12.00
C GLY A 171 17.48 4.50 10.96
N ILE A 172 18.65 3.94 11.26
CA ILE A 172 19.38 3.07 10.34
C ILE A 172 18.97 1.63 10.59
N VAL A 173 18.57 0.90 9.56
CA VAL A 173 18.31 -0.54 9.66
C VAL A 173 19.62 -1.26 9.98
N THR A 174 19.66 -2.00 11.08
CA THR A 174 20.84 -2.75 11.54
C THR A 174 20.66 -4.26 11.41
N GLY A 175 19.42 -4.74 11.32
CA GLY A 175 19.13 -6.16 11.24
C GLY A 175 17.69 -6.41 10.79
N LEU A 176 17.48 -7.56 10.14
CA LEU A 176 16.18 -8.03 9.68
C LEU A 176 16.09 -9.52 9.98
N ARG A 177 15.02 -9.95 10.64
CA ARG A 177 14.77 -11.37 10.95
C ARG A 177 13.30 -11.69 10.74
N LEU A 178 13.01 -12.57 9.79
CA LEU A 178 11.67 -13.11 9.62
C LEU A 178 11.43 -14.23 10.64
N GLU A 179 10.31 -14.19 11.33
CA GLU A 179 9.87 -15.17 12.30
C GLU A 179 8.48 -15.68 11.92
N LYS A 180 8.34 -17.01 11.93
CA LYS A 180 7.04 -17.66 11.89
C LYS A 180 6.63 -18.06 13.30
N LEU A 181 5.47 -17.60 13.73
CA LEU A 181 4.90 -17.83 15.06
C LEU A 181 4.20 -19.19 15.11
N ASP A 182 4.17 -19.80 16.29
CA ASP A 182 3.47 -21.07 16.52
C ASP A 182 1.95 -20.95 16.33
N LYS A 183 1.40 -19.74 16.50
CA LYS A 183 -0.01 -19.40 16.34
C LYS A 183 -0.17 -17.99 15.78
N PRO A 184 -1.22 -17.72 14.98
CA PRO A 184 -1.56 -16.36 14.58
C PRO A 184 -1.81 -15.45 15.79
N ILE A 185 -1.35 -14.21 15.70
CA ILE A 185 -1.58 -13.16 16.68
C ILE A 185 -2.40 -12.02 16.06
N PRO A 186 -3.10 -11.21 16.86
CA PRO A 186 -3.73 -10.01 16.35
C PRO A 186 -2.67 -8.98 15.92
N VAL A 187 -2.83 -8.47 14.70
CA VAL A 187 -2.02 -7.40 14.12
C VAL A 187 -2.90 -6.22 13.73
N TYR A 188 -2.34 -5.01 13.81
CA TYR A 188 -3.09 -3.76 13.83
C TYR A 188 -2.63 -2.80 12.73
N ASN A 189 -3.56 -1.98 12.23
CA ASN A 189 -3.25 -0.90 11.29
C ASN A 189 -4.12 0.35 11.49
N LEU A 190 -3.50 1.52 11.26
CA LEU A 190 -3.88 2.92 11.55
C LEU A 190 -4.49 3.80 10.45
N GLU A 191 -5.81 3.95 10.27
CA GLU A 191 -6.28 5.06 9.41
C GLU A 191 -6.19 6.41 10.09
N VAL A 192 -5.39 7.32 9.52
CA VAL A 192 -5.09 8.64 10.08
C VAL A 192 -5.56 9.75 9.14
N GLU A 193 -6.24 10.75 9.69
CA GLU A 193 -6.78 11.87 8.94
C GLU A 193 -5.72 12.69 8.18
N ASP A 194 -6.10 13.14 6.97
CA ASP A 194 -5.38 14.02 6.05
C ASP A 194 -4.08 13.47 5.47
N PHE A 195 -3.16 13.04 6.33
CA PHE A 195 -1.77 12.73 5.97
C PHE A 195 -1.55 11.23 5.81
N HIS A 196 -2.45 10.42 6.38
CA HIS A 196 -2.48 8.97 6.19
C HIS A 196 -1.11 8.31 6.39
N SER A 197 -0.36 8.83 7.35
CA SER A 197 0.92 8.32 7.81
C SER A 197 0.96 8.47 9.32
N TYR A 198 1.78 7.68 9.98
CA TYR A 198 2.00 7.81 11.41
C TYR A 198 3.39 7.33 11.78
N PHE A 199 3.80 7.61 13.01
CA PHE A 199 5.09 7.17 13.51
C PHE A 199 4.92 6.01 14.48
N VAL A 200 5.64 4.92 14.24
CA VAL A 200 5.65 3.72 15.08
C VAL A 200 7.02 3.44 15.68
N GLY A 201 7.09 2.55 16.67
CA GLY A 201 8.32 2.15 17.31
C GLY A 201 9.04 3.33 17.96
N SER A 202 10.34 3.41 17.71
CA SER A 202 11.20 4.54 18.06
C SER A 202 11.00 5.78 17.17
N GLY A 203 9.79 5.93 16.61
CA GLY A 203 9.35 7.08 15.83
C GLY A 203 9.69 7.00 14.35
N VAL A 204 9.65 5.84 13.71
CA VAL A 204 9.85 5.70 12.25
C VAL A 204 8.55 5.91 11.49
N LEU A 205 8.64 6.61 10.35
CA LEU A 205 7.49 7.00 9.54
C LEU A 205 6.99 5.83 8.69
N VAL A 206 5.71 5.50 8.88
CA VAL A 206 5.00 4.45 8.18
C VAL A 206 3.73 5.01 7.56
N HIS A 207 3.23 4.33 6.53
CA HIS A 207 2.13 4.82 5.72
C HIS A 207 0.87 4.01 5.91
N ASN A 208 -0.28 4.69 5.86
CA ASN A 208 -1.58 4.05 5.84
C ASN A 208 -2.37 4.25 4.55
N ARG A 209 -2.20 5.35 3.81
CA ARG A 209 -3.07 5.66 2.65
C ARG A 209 -2.67 6.86 1.79
N CYS A 210 -2.99 6.87 0.50
CA CYS A 210 -2.71 8.02 -0.36
C CYS A 210 -3.89 8.95 -0.48
N VAL A 211 -3.54 10.23 -0.39
CA VAL A 211 -4.38 11.34 -0.74
C VAL A 211 -3.62 12.27 -1.68
N VAL A 212 -4.17 12.48 -2.87
CA VAL A 212 -3.77 13.60 -3.74
C VAL A 212 -4.62 14.81 -3.36
N LYS A 213 -4.01 15.96 -3.08
CA LYS A 213 -4.72 17.23 -2.85
C LYS A 213 -4.14 18.36 -3.69
N GLU A 214 -4.87 18.80 -4.72
CA GLU A 214 -4.45 19.91 -5.59
C GLU A 214 -5.63 20.74 -6.07
N ASN A 215 -5.50 22.07 -6.06
CA ASN A 215 -6.51 23.01 -6.58
C ASN A 215 -7.92 22.65 -6.07
N ASP A 216 -8.15 22.61 -4.77
CA ASP A 216 -9.43 22.23 -4.14
C ASP A 216 -10.01 20.85 -4.55
N VAL A 217 -9.22 19.98 -5.18
CA VAL A 217 -9.59 18.59 -5.50
C VAL A 217 -8.81 17.66 -4.59
N LYS A 218 -9.51 16.71 -3.98
CA LYS A 218 -8.93 15.66 -3.13
C LYS A 218 -9.28 14.29 -3.71
N ILE A 219 -8.30 13.40 -3.87
CA ILE A 219 -8.52 12.02 -4.37
C ILE A 219 -8.05 11.04 -3.30
N GLU A 220 -8.93 10.13 -2.88
CA GLU A 220 -8.69 9.22 -1.77
C GLU A 220 -9.01 7.77 -2.18
N TYR A 221 -8.18 6.81 -1.80
CA TYR A 221 -8.41 5.38 -2.04
C TYR A 221 -8.75 4.65 -0.75
N TYR A 222 -9.94 4.04 -0.59
CA TYR A 222 -10.37 3.35 0.65
C TYR A 222 -10.21 1.82 0.56
N PRO A 223 -9.30 1.21 1.33
CA PRO A 223 -9.12 -0.24 1.41
C PRO A 223 -10.23 -1.00 2.17
N GLY A 224 -11.43 -0.44 2.35
CA GLY A 224 -12.55 -1.14 3.00
C GLY A 224 -13.90 -1.02 2.26
N ASP A 225 -13.95 -0.31 1.14
CA ASP A 225 -15.18 0.05 0.43
C ASP A 225 -15.45 -0.83 -0.82
N HIS A 226 -15.07 -2.12 -0.78
CA HIS A 226 -14.82 -2.92 -1.99
C HIS A 226 -16.05 -3.63 -2.58
N ASP A 227 -16.55 -3.12 -3.72
CA ASP A 227 -16.57 -3.74 -5.07
C ASP A 227 -17.45 -2.84 -5.99
N PRO A 228 -16.95 -2.31 -7.13
CA PRO A 228 -15.60 -2.43 -7.70
C PRO A 228 -14.57 -1.50 -7.07
N LEU A 229 -13.29 -1.81 -7.30
CA LEU A 229 -12.15 -0.99 -6.91
C LEU A 229 -12.25 0.44 -7.48
N HIS A 230 -12.18 1.46 -6.63
CA HIS A 230 -12.34 2.85 -7.06
C HIS A 230 -11.67 3.86 -6.12
N PHE A 231 -11.34 5.04 -6.67
CA PHE A 231 -10.96 6.22 -5.91
C PHE A 231 -12.16 7.13 -5.69
N HIS A 232 -12.20 7.81 -4.55
CA HIS A 232 -13.14 8.89 -4.27
C HIS A 232 -12.51 10.23 -4.64
N VAL A 233 -13.24 11.03 -5.42
CA VAL A 233 -12.81 12.35 -5.87
C VAL A 233 -13.74 13.41 -5.28
N TYR A 234 -13.16 14.26 -4.44
CA TYR A 234 -13.83 15.37 -3.78
C TYR A 234 -13.35 16.71 -4.37
N GLY A 235 -14.16 17.75 -4.20
CA GLY A 235 -13.82 19.12 -4.59
C GLY A 235 -15.08 19.96 -4.84
N LYS A 236 -14.98 21.04 -5.62
CA LYS A 236 -16.17 21.80 -6.03
C LYS A 236 -17.11 20.93 -6.86
N GLY A 237 -18.33 20.74 -6.36
CA GLY A 237 -19.36 19.91 -6.98
C GLY A 237 -19.70 18.67 -6.16
N ARG A 238 -20.42 17.72 -6.77
CA ARG A 238 -20.76 16.44 -6.14
C ARG A 238 -19.50 15.57 -6.07
N MET A 239 -19.36 14.84 -4.96
CA MET A 239 -18.34 13.79 -4.82
C MET A 239 -18.51 12.75 -5.93
N SER A 240 -17.38 12.33 -6.52
CA SER A 240 -17.32 11.34 -7.59
C SER A 240 -16.56 10.11 -7.17
N LYS A 241 -16.86 8.99 -7.84
CA LYS A 241 -16.07 7.76 -7.76
C LYS A 241 -15.47 7.50 -9.13
N ILE A 242 -14.18 7.17 -9.18
CA ILE A 242 -13.45 6.87 -10.42
C ILE A 242 -12.82 5.48 -10.34
N ASP A 243 -12.78 4.76 -11.45
CA ASP A 243 -12.02 3.52 -11.55
C ASP A 243 -10.51 3.79 -11.55
N ILE A 244 -9.73 2.70 -11.57
CA ILE A 244 -8.27 2.76 -11.65
C ILE A 244 -7.74 3.34 -12.97
N SER A 245 -8.58 3.49 -13.99
CA SER A 245 -8.23 4.19 -15.23
C SER A 245 -8.51 5.70 -15.16
N GLY A 246 -8.97 6.19 -14.00
CA GLY A 246 -9.32 7.60 -13.81
C GLY A 246 -10.68 7.99 -14.39
N ASN A 247 -11.50 7.02 -14.81
CA ASN A 247 -12.80 7.28 -15.39
C ASN A 247 -13.91 7.25 -14.33
N PRO A 248 -14.93 8.12 -14.40
CA PRO A 248 -16.05 8.09 -13.47
C PRO A 248 -16.81 6.76 -13.53
N LEU A 249 -17.13 6.18 -12.38
CA LEU A 249 -18.04 5.03 -12.28
C LEU A 249 -19.46 5.41 -12.73
N LYS A 250 -20.27 4.40 -13.07
CA LYS A 250 -21.66 4.59 -13.49
C LYS A 250 -22.44 5.44 -12.47
N GLY A 251 -23.02 6.54 -12.93
CA GLY A 251 -23.79 7.49 -12.09
C GLY A 251 -22.95 8.62 -11.46
N TYR A 252 -21.64 8.63 -11.70
CA TYR A 252 -20.73 9.69 -11.25
C TYR A 252 -20.19 10.50 -12.43
N ASN A 253 -19.78 11.74 -12.15
CA ASN A 253 -19.23 12.66 -13.15
C ASN A 253 -18.17 13.55 -12.51
N LEU A 254 -17.05 13.74 -13.22
CA LEU A 254 -16.00 14.67 -12.79
C LEU A 254 -16.24 16.05 -13.40
N THR A 255 -16.08 17.09 -12.57
CA THR A 255 -15.93 18.46 -13.07
C THR A 255 -14.64 18.60 -13.89
N ALA A 256 -14.51 19.69 -14.67
CA ALA A 256 -13.30 19.94 -15.45
C ALA A 256 -12.04 20.00 -14.57
N GLN A 257 -12.15 20.58 -13.37
CA GLN A 257 -11.08 20.70 -12.40
C GLN A 257 -10.69 19.33 -11.80
N GLN A 258 -11.70 18.55 -11.36
CA GLN A 258 -11.47 17.20 -10.88
C GLN A 258 -10.78 16.33 -11.94
N ARG A 259 -11.26 16.38 -13.19
CA ARG A 259 -10.68 15.62 -14.30
C ARG A 259 -9.22 15.99 -14.58
N LYS A 260 -8.87 17.28 -14.47
CA LYS A 260 -7.49 17.76 -14.64
C LYS A 260 -6.57 17.21 -13.55
N VAL A 261 -7.01 17.24 -12.29
CA VAL A 261 -6.23 16.75 -11.15
C VAL A 261 -6.11 15.23 -11.19
N VAL A 262 -7.20 14.51 -11.47
CA VAL A 262 -7.18 13.05 -11.67
C VAL A 262 -6.18 12.68 -12.76
N LYS A 263 -6.27 13.28 -13.95
CA LYS A 263 -5.34 12.96 -15.05
C LYS A 263 -3.88 13.26 -14.70
N LYS A 264 -3.61 14.30 -13.90
CA LYS A 264 -2.26 14.68 -13.49
C LYS A 264 -1.64 13.67 -12.53
N HIS A 265 -2.43 13.15 -11.59
CA HIS A 265 -1.95 12.33 -10.48
C HIS A 265 -2.35 10.86 -10.56
N LEU A 266 -3.01 10.44 -11.64
CA LEU A 266 -3.45 9.06 -11.80
C LEU A 266 -2.28 8.08 -11.66
N ASP A 267 -1.13 8.41 -12.25
CA ASP A 267 0.07 7.58 -12.15
C ASP A 267 0.58 7.47 -10.71
N ASP A 268 0.49 8.54 -9.91
CA ASP A 268 0.93 8.55 -8.51
C ASP A 268 -0.06 7.82 -7.60
N LEU A 269 -1.37 7.96 -7.87
CA LEU A 269 -2.44 7.19 -7.24
C LEU A 269 -2.33 5.69 -7.53
N LEU A 270 -1.89 5.32 -8.73
CA LEU A 270 -1.68 3.93 -9.13
C LEU A 270 -0.41 3.34 -8.53
N LYS A 271 0.71 4.11 -8.52
CA LYS A 271 1.92 3.73 -7.76
C LYS A 271 1.60 3.51 -6.29
N PHE A 272 0.66 4.31 -5.77
CA PHE A 272 0.22 4.17 -4.42
C PHE A 272 -0.55 2.86 -4.17
N ILE A 273 -1.58 2.56 -4.96
CA ILE A 273 -2.29 1.28 -4.86
C ILE A 273 -1.32 0.11 -5.04
N ALA A 274 -0.33 0.25 -5.90
CA ALA A 274 0.68 -0.78 -6.16
C ALA A 274 1.75 -0.91 -5.07
N GLY A 275 1.84 0.05 -4.14
CA GLY A 275 2.76 0.08 -3.00
C GLY A 275 2.05 -0.13 -1.65
N GLN A 276 0.72 -0.28 -1.65
CA GLN A 276 -0.05 -0.85 -0.55
C GLN A 276 -0.13 -2.34 -0.74
#